data_AF-A0A3B8R8M2-F1
#
_entry.id   AF-A0A3B8R8M2-F1
#
_cell.length_a   1.000
_cell.length_b   1.000
_cell.length_c   1.000
_cell.angle_alpha   90.00
_cell.angle_beta   90.00
_cell.angle_gamma   90.00
#
_symmetry.space_group_name_H-M   'P 1'
#
loop_
_entity.id
_entity.type
_entity.pdbx_description
1 polymer ?
#
loop_
_entity_poly.entity_id
_entity_poly.type
_entity_poly.pdbx_seq_one_letter_code
_entity_poly.pdbx_strand_id
1 'polypeptide(L)'
;SRLFSNDLRHSRQILPQLLQFLREEGESLKSIQALAFSQGPGSFTGLRIAVGVIQGLAYGLSLPVIPVPTMAIVARAAGQQAQVARVLVTMHAREEEFYGAFYDGCDGLVPRLIGQAEVYTTAMLTNHDLASWSLAGDGVFLMKALSPQPQGVIDITSPDVHNLLQIAEAMLAAGEVVSALEAAPLYVRETVAQKSRS
;
A
#
# COMPACT_ATOMS: atom_id res chain seq x y z
N SER A 1 8.19 -1.15 16.74
CA SER A 1 8.16 -2.01 15.54
C SER A 1 9.52 -2.68 15.37
N ARG A 2 9.59 -3.90 14.82
CA ARG A 2 10.84 -4.60 14.50
C ARG A 2 10.85 -4.94 13.01
N LEU A 3 11.98 -4.68 12.35
CA LEU A 3 12.19 -5.05 10.95
C LEU A 3 12.94 -6.38 10.89
N PHE A 4 12.48 -7.29 10.04
CA PHE A 4 13.11 -8.58 9.77
C PHE A 4 13.78 -8.55 8.38
N SER A 5 14.88 -9.28 8.19
CA SER A 5 15.71 -9.16 6.97
C SER A 5 15.07 -9.79 5.73
N ASN A 6 15.41 -9.26 4.54
CA ASN A 6 14.64 -9.45 3.29
C ASN A 6 15.07 -10.67 2.42
N ASP A 7 15.64 -11.71 3.03
CA ASP A 7 16.24 -12.83 2.28
C ASP A 7 15.22 -13.98 2.04
N LEU A 8 15.20 -14.58 0.85
CA LEU A 8 14.19 -15.57 0.39
C LEU A 8 14.04 -16.81 1.28
N ARG A 9 14.99 -17.05 2.19
CA ARG A 9 14.94 -18.09 3.22
C ARG A 9 13.99 -17.76 4.39
N HIS A 10 13.37 -16.57 4.40
CA HIS A 10 12.58 -16.06 5.53
C HIS A 10 11.25 -16.76 5.79
N SER A 11 10.57 -17.37 4.81
CA SER A 11 9.24 -17.97 5.06
C SER A 11 9.25 -19.00 6.20
N ARG A 12 10.37 -19.72 6.37
CA ARG A 12 10.60 -20.66 7.49
C ARG A 12 11.04 -20.00 8.80
N GLN A 13 11.56 -18.77 8.74
CA GLN A 13 12.08 -18.02 9.89
C GLN A 13 11.07 -17.02 10.47
N ILE A 14 10.06 -16.60 9.70
CA ILE A 14 9.06 -15.61 10.13
C ILE A 14 8.34 -16.06 11.40
N LEU A 15 7.85 -17.31 11.47
CA LEU A 15 7.14 -17.78 12.65
C LEU A 15 8.07 -17.87 13.89
N PRO A 16 9.26 -18.49 13.83
CA PRO A 16 10.22 -18.44 14.93
C PRO A 16 10.57 -17.02 15.40
N GLN A 17 10.77 -16.08 14.48
CA GLN A 17 11.10 -14.70 14.81
C GLN A 17 9.92 -13.95 15.44
N LEU A 18 8.70 -14.17 14.94
CA LEU A 18 7.48 -13.65 15.56
C LEU A 18 7.34 -14.17 17.00
N LEU A 19 7.52 -15.48 17.20
CA LEU A 19 7.46 -16.10 18.53
C LEU A 19 8.52 -15.55 19.48
N GLN A 20 9.73 -15.33 18.98
CA GLN A 20 10.80 -14.70 19.74
C GLN A 20 10.44 -13.25 20.10
N PHE A 21 9.96 -12.47 19.14
CA PHE A 21 9.55 -11.09 19.36
C PHE A 21 8.44 -10.98 20.41
N LEU A 22 7.37 -11.76 20.30
CA LEU A 22 6.31 -11.77 21.31
C LEU A 22 6.84 -12.09 22.70
N ARG A 23 7.73 -13.09 22.81
CA ARG A 23 8.34 -13.46 24.09
C ARG A 23 9.16 -12.32 24.70
N GLU A 24 9.91 -11.59 23.88
CA GLU A 24 10.70 -10.43 24.32
C GLU A 24 9.80 -9.28 24.82
N GLU A 25 8.60 -9.13 24.25
CA GLU A 25 7.59 -8.17 24.70
C GLU A 25 6.71 -8.69 25.86
N GLY A 26 6.96 -9.93 26.35
CA GLY A 26 6.12 -10.56 27.38
C GLY A 26 4.73 -10.99 26.90
N GLU A 27 4.53 -11.00 25.58
CA GLU A 27 3.29 -11.33 24.90
C GLU A 27 3.27 -12.80 24.44
N SER A 28 2.10 -13.27 24.02
CA SER A 28 1.92 -14.62 23.47
C SER A 28 1.18 -14.59 22.15
N LEU A 29 1.20 -15.68 21.39
CA LEU A 29 0.39 -15.77 20.16
C LEU A 29 -1.11 -15.50 20.41
N LYS A 30 -1.61 -15.76 21.62
CA LYS A 30 -3.01 -15.56 21.98
C LYS A 30 -3.41 -14.08 22.11
N SER A 31 -2.45 -13.16 22.25
CA SER A 31 -2.76 -11.73 22.31
C SER A 31 -2.86 -11.07 20.94
N ILE A 32 -2.47 -11.77 19.87
CA ILE A 32 -2.65 -11.28 18.51
C ILE A 32 -4.14 -11.36 18.16
N GLN A 33 -4.70 -10.22 17.73
CA GLN A 33 -6.12 -10.10 17.38
C GLN A 33 -6.36 -10.17 15.86
N ALA A 34 -5.36 -9.77 15.06
CA ALA A 34 -5.43 -9.76 13.61
C ALA A 34 -4.02 -9.72 13.01
N LEU A 35 -3.90 -10.02 11.73
CA LEU A 35 -2.65 -9.90 10.96
C LEU A 35 -2.83 -8.91 9.81
N ALA A 36 -1.98 -7.90 9.72
CA ALA A 36 -2.03 -6.90 8.65
C ALA A 36 -0.90 -7.11 7.63
N PHE A 37 -1.16 -6.80 6.37
CA PHE A 37 -0.14 -6.82 5.32
C PHE A 37 -0.38 -5.72 4.28
N SER A 38 0.69 -5.32 3.60
CA SER A 38 0.61 -4.42 2.46
C SER A 38 0.10 -5.18 1.23
N GLN A 39 -1.08 -4.82 0.73
CA GLN A 39 -1.84 -5.58 -0.26
C GLN A 39 -1.31 -5.43 -1.70
N GLY A 40 -0.47 -4.43 -1.96
CA GLY A 40 -0.09 -4.05 -3.31
C GLY A 40 -0.76 -2.74 -3.77
N PRO A 41 -0.39 -2.23 -4.95
CA PRO A 41 0.60 -2.79 -5.89
C PRO A 41 2.05 -2.73 -5.36
N GLY A 42 2.97 -3.43 -6.04
CA GLY A 42 4.38 -3.57 -5.64
C GLY A 42 5.06 -4.78 -6.29
N SER A 43 6.22 -5.20 -5.78
CA SER A 43 6.96 -6.36 -6.30
C SER A 43 6.09 -7.61 -6.33
N PHE A 44 5.87 -8.17 -7.53
CA PHE A 44 5.04 -9.35 -7.74
C PHE A 44 5.47 -10.56 -6.91
N THR A 45 6.78 -10.82 -6.87
CA THR A 45 7.35 -11.91 -6.07
C THR A 45 7.17 -11.64 -4.57
N GLY A 46 7.43 -10.40 -4.14
CA GLY A 46 7.26 -10.00 -2.73
C GLY A 46 5.83 -10.13 -2.24
N LEU A 47 4.85 -9.68 -3.04
CA LEU A 47 3.43 -9.74 -2.70
C LEU A 47 2.92 -11.17 -2.58
N ARG A 48 3.31 -12.07 -3.50
CA ARG A 48 2.91 -13.49 -3.41
C ARG A 48 3.51 -14.19 -2.19
N ILE A 49 4.76 -13.88 -1.84
CA ILE A 49 5.37 -14.39 -0.61
C ILE A 49 4.63 -13.87 0.62
N ALA A 50 4.37 -12.56 0.67
CA ALA A 50 3.65 -11.94 1.79
C ALA A 50 2.26 -12.54 1.97
N VAL A 51 1.51 -12.72 0.88
CA VAL A 51 0.19 -13.37 0.91
C VAL A 51 0.32 -14.82 1.37
N GLY A 52 1.21 -15.64 0.80
CA GLY A 52 1.37 -17.02 1.26
C GLY A 52 1.69 -17.15 2.76
N VAL A 53 2.54 -16.24 3.27
CA VAL A 53 2.86 -16.17 4.71
C VAL A 53 1.66 -15.74 5.54
N ILE A 54 0.97 -14.67 5.15
CA ILE A 54 -0.17 -14.13 5.92
C ILE A 54 -1.31 -15.13 5.97
N GLN A 55 -1.61 -15.80 4.85
CA GLN A 55 -2.64 -16.83 4.78
C GLN A 55 -2.30 -18.02 5.68
N GLY A 56 -1.06 -18.52 5.62
CA GLY A 56 -0.62 -19.65 6.43
C GLY A 56 -0.67 -19.36 7.94
N LEU A 57 -0.19 -18.17 8.35
CA LEU A 57 -0.24 -17.74 9.74
C LEU A 57 -1.67 -17.50 10.21
N ALA A 58 -2.47 -16.75 9.45
CA ALA A 58 -3.86 -16.43 9.80
C ALA A 58 -4.72 -17.70 9.90
N TYR A 59 -4.55 -18.63 8.96
CA TYR A 59 -5.27 -19.91 8.98
C TYR A 59 -4.88 -20.76 10.21
N GLY A 60 -3.57 -20.92 10.47
CA GLY A 60 -3.08 -21.70 11.60
C GLY A 60 -3.46 -21.12 12.97
N LEU A 61 -3.58 -19.78 13.05
CA LEU A 61 -3.94 -19.07 14.28
C LEU A 61 -5.44 -18.75 14.39
N SER A 62 -6.23 -19.05 13.37
CA SER A 62 -7.65 -18.65 13.27
C SER A 62 -7.86 -17.15 13.46
N LEU A 63 -7.00 -16.34 12.84
CA LEU A 63 -7.02 -14.87 12.94
C LEU A 63 -7.59 -14.22 11.67
N PRO A 64 -8.30 -13.09 11.81
CA PRO A 64 -8.65 -12.24 10.67
C PRO A 64 -7.41 -11.57 10.07
N VAL A 65 -7.52 -11.19 8.80
CA VAL A 65 -6.47 -10.49 8.04
C VAL A 65 -6.93 -9.09 7.65
N ILE A 66 -6.03 -8.12 7.72
CA ILE A 66 -6.26 -6.73 7.32
C ILE A 66 -5.40 -6.42 6.08
N PRO A 67 -5.98 -6.43 4.87
CA PRO A 67 -5.28 -6.06 3.65
C PRO A 67 -5.21 -4.54 3.51
N VAL A 68 -4.07 -3.94 3.80
CA VAL A 68 -3.87 -2.49 3.70
C VAL A 68 -3.36 -2.13 2.30
N PRO A 69 -4.07 -1.31 1.51
CA PRO A 69 -3.59 -0.90 0.18
C PRO A 69 -2.24 -0.18 0.27
N THR A 70 -1.24 -0.59 -0.51
CA THR A 70 0.12 0.00 -0.42
C THR A 70 0.09 1.50 -0.65
N MET A 71 -0.70 1.95 -1.64
CA MET A 71 -0.80 3.36 -1.97
C MET A 71 -1.49 4.17 -0.88
N ALA A 72 -2.36 3.58 -0.05
CA ALA A 72 -2.94 4.28 1.11
C ALA A 72 -1.87 4.54 2.18
N ILE A 73 -0.92 3.62 2.38
CA ILE A 73 0.21 3.80 3.30
C ILE A 73 1.08 4.98 2.84
N VAL A 74 1.42 5.02 1.55
CA VAL A 74 2.20 6.11 0.95
C VAL A 74 1.45 7.44 1.01
N ALA A 75 0.14 7.43 0.71
CA ALA A 75 -0.70 8.62 0.76
C ALA A 75 -0.71 9.24 2.16
N ARG A 76 -0.89 8.41 3.20
CA ARG A 76 -0.86 8.83 4.60
C ARG A 76 0.50 9.40 4.99
N ALA A 77 1.58 8.69 4.68
CA ALA A 77 2.94 9.16 4.97
C ALA A 77 3.21 10.53 4.35
N ALA A 78 2.79 10.71 3.09
CA ALA A 78 2.94 11.98 2.38
C ALA A 78 2.07 13.10 2.99
N GLY A 79 0.81 12.81 3.29
CA GLY A 79 -0.10 13.77 3.92
C GLY A 79 0.35 14.19 5.32
N GLN A 80 0.89 13.27 6.13
CA GLN A 80 1.51 13.58 7.41
C GLN A 80 2.76 14.45 7.26
N GLN A 81 3.67 14.11 6.34
CA GLN A 81 4.93 14.84 6.16
C GLN A 81 4.71 16.28 5.67
N ALA A 82 3.83 16.46 4.68
CA ALA A 82 3.62 17.75 4.02
C ALA A 82 2.39 18.51 4.52
N GLN A 83 1.60 17.93 5.45
CA GLN A 83 0.34 18.48 5.93
C GLN A 83 -0.63 18.79 4.78
N VAL A 84 -0.81 17.82 3.88
CA VAL A 84 -1.70 17.93 2.71
C VAL A 84 -2.81 16.89 2.76
N ALA A 85 -4.02 17.30 2.41
CA ALA A 85 -5.18 16.41 2.38
C ALA A 85 -5.26 15.56 1.10
N ARG A 86 -4.65 16.00 -0.01
CA ARG A 86 -4.82 15.38 -1.33
C ARG A 86 -3.50 14.93 -1.93
N VAL A 87 -3.38 13.63 -2.18
CA VAL A 87 -2.18 13.02 -2.74
C VAL A 87 -2.55 12.11 -3.90
N LEU A 88 -1.92 12.32 -5.05
CA LEU A 88 -1.83 11.33 -6.12
C LEU A 88 -0.59 10.46 -5.84
N VAL A 89 -0.84 9.22 -5.44
CA VAL A 89 0.23 8.24 -5.25
C VAL A 89 0.51 7.56 -6.57
N THR A 90 1.79 7.49 -6.93
CA THR A 90 2.26 6.81 -8.13
C THR A 90 3.34 5.80 -7.77
N MET A 91 3.15 4.55 -8.20
CA MET A 91 4.13 3.49 -8.01
C MET A 91 4.60 2.96 -9.36
N HIS A 92 5.90 2.86 -9.59
CA HIS A 92 6.45 2.40 -10.87
C HIS A 92 5.93 0.98 -11.21
N ALA A 93 5.40 0.81 -12.41
CA ALA A 93 4.91 -0.48 -12.88
C ALA A 93 5.91 -1.11 -13.86
N ARG A 94 5.93 -0.63 -15.11
CA ARG A 94 6.86 -1.05 -16.17
C ARG A 94 7.03 0.09 -17.17
N GLU A 95 8.20 0.19 -17.80
CA GLU A 95 8.45 1.22 -18.83
C GLU A 95 8.00 2.62 -18.34
N GLU A 96 7.09 3.26 -19.09
CA GLU A 96 6.49 4.58 -18.83
C GLU A 96 5.14 4.50 -18.08
N GLU A 97 4.76 3.32 -17.59
CA GLU A 97 3.54 3.08 -16.83
C GLU A 97 3.80 3.11 -15.32
N PHE A 98 2.83 3.63 -14.59
CA PHE A 98 2.78 3.59 -13.12
C PHE A 98 1.38 3.21 -12.64
N TYR A 99 1.31 2.50 -11.52
CA TYR A 99 0.07 2.37 -10.78
C TYR A 99 -0.23 3.73 -10.13
N GLY A 100 -1.40 4.29 -10.39
CA GLY A 100 -1.83 5.57 -9.85
C GLY A 100 -3.12 5.44 -9.06
N ALA A 101 -3.21 6.18 -7.96
CA ALA A 101 -4.44 6.31 -7.18
C ALA A 101 -4.51 7.68 -6.50
N PHE A 102 -5.70 8.27 -6.55
CA PHE A 102 -6.02 9.55 -5.94
C PHE A 102 -6.56 9.35 -4.52
N TYR A 103 -5.96 9.98 -3.52
CA TYR A 103 -6.40 9.91 -2.13
C TYR A 103 -6.74 11.28 -1.55
N ASP A 104 -7.81 11.33 -0.77
CA ASP A 104 -8.28 12.49 0.01
C ASP A 104 -8.17 12.20 1.51
N GLY A 105 -8.10 13.25 2.34
CA GLY A 105 -7.92 13.10 3.79
C GLY A 105 -6.59 12.45 4.19
N CYS A 106 -5.52 12.67 3.40
CA CYS A 106 -4.20 12.09 3.62
C CYS A 106 -3.50 12.62 4.89
N ASP A 107 -3.92 13.78 5.40
CA ASP A 107 -3.53 14.37 6.68
C ASP A 107 -4.22 13.68 7.87
N GLY A 108 -5.20 12.81 7.62
CA GLY A 108 -5.89 11.98 8.59
C GLY A 108 -5.30 10.57 8.76
N LEU A 109 -6.02 9.74 9.52
CA LEU A 109 -5.60 8.38 9.86
C LEU A 109 -5.77 7.38 8.69
N VAL A 110 -6.89 7.46 7.99
CA VAL A 110 -7.22 6.53 6.89
C VAL A 110 -7.51 7.35 5.64
N PRO A 111 -6.56 7.43 4.69
CA PRO A 111 -6.79 8.12 3.43
C PRO A 111 -7.93 7.48 2.64
N ARG A 112 -8.82 8.29 2.09
CA ARG A 112 -9.94 7.83 1.28
C ARG A 112 -9.56 7.78 -0.19
N LEU A 113 -9.61 6.60 -0.79
CA LEU A 113 -9.45 6.42 -2.23
C LEU A 113 -10.59 7.12 -2.99
N ILE A 114 -10.23 7.94 -3.97
CA ILE A 114 -11.16 8.55 -4.91
C ILE A 114 -11.14 7.73 -6.21
N GLY A 115 -12.28 7.12 -6.54
CA GLY A 115 -12.40 6.25 -7.70
C GLY A 115 -11.77 4.89 -7.44
N GLN A 116 -10.80 4.49 -8.27
CA GLN A 116 -10.11 3.21 -8.18
C GLN A 116 -8.62 3.40 -8.49
N ALA A 117 -7.79 2.45 -8.06
CA ALA A 117 -6.41 2.36 -8.53
C ALA A 117 -6.39 1.90 -10.00
N GLU A 118 -5.58 2.56 -10.83
CA GLU A 118 -5.44 2.22 -12.26
C GLU A 118 -3.98 2.27 -12.72
N VAL A 119 -3.70 1.70 -13.89
CA VAL A 119 -2.42 1.90 -14.58
C VAL A 119 -2.51 3.17 -15.42
N TYR A 120 -1.62 4.12 -15.16
CA TYR A 120 -1.55 5.40 -15.86
C TYR A 120 -0.25 5.54 -16.64
N THR A 121 -0.31 6.36 -17.69
CA THR A 121 0.85 7.04 -18.28
C THR A 121 0.74 8.54 -17.99
N THR A 122 1.83 9.28 -18.18
CA THR A 122 1.81 10.76 -18.05
C THR A 122 0.79 11.41 -18.99
N ALA A 123 0.62 10.86 -20.20
CA ALA A 123 -0.36 11.33 -21.17
C ALA A 123 -1.81 11.21 -20.65
N MET A 124 -2.15 10.12 -19.97
CA MET A 124 -3.50 9.94 -19.40
C MET A 124 -3.82 10.99 -18.34
N LEU A 125 -2.81 11.38 -17.55
CA LEU A 125 -2.97 12.37 -16.48
C LEU A 125 -3.16 13.81 -16.97
N THR A 126 -2.88 14.11 -18.24
CA THR A 126 -3.10 15.47 -18.79
C THR A 126 -4.58 15.89 -18.78
N ASN A 127 -5.50 14.93 -18.68
CA ASN A 127 -6.94 15.19 -18.57
C ASN A 127 -7.40 15.42 -17.11
N HIS A 128 -6.50 15.32 -16.14
CA HIS A 128 -6.79 15.53 -14.73
C HIS A 128 -6.33 16.91 -14.29
N ASP A 129 -7.15 17.59 -13.48
CA ASP A 129 -6.70 18.79 -12.78
C ASP A 129 -5.83 18.37 -11.59
N LEU A 130 -4.52 18.49 -11.76
CA LEU A 130 -3.52 18.11 -10.77
C LEU A 130 -3.09 19.27 -9.86
N ALA A 131 -3.56 20.50 -10.11
CA ALA A 131 -3.11 21.68 -9.36
C ALA A 131 -3.45 21.58 -7.86
N SER A 132 -4.48 20.81 -7.48
CA SER A 132 -4.85 20.56 -6.08
C SER A 132 -4.26 19.27 -5.49
N TRP A 133 -3.30 18.64 -6.17
CA TRP A 133 -2.78 17.33 -5.79
C TRP A 133 -1.26 17.37 -5.59
N SER A 134 -0.81 16.87 -4.46
CA SER A 134 0.61 16.57 -4.26
C SER A 134 0.94 15.18 -4.80
N LEU A 135 2.15 14.99 -5.34
CA LEU A 135 2.61 13.69 -5.84
C LEU A 135 3.50 12.99 -4.81
N ALA A 136 3.32 11.68 -4.66
CA ALA A 136 4.18 10.83 -3.86
C ALA A 136 4.34 9.43 -4.48
N GLY A 137 5.32 8.68 -4.01
CA GLY A 137 5.66 7.33 -4.46
C GLY A 137 6.84 7.29 -5.44
N ASP A 138 7.31 6.08 -5.75
CA ASP A 138 8.48 5.87 -6.61
C ASP A 138 8.17 6.06 -8.11
N GLY A 139 6.92 6.20 -8.52
CA GLY A 139 6.55 6.51 -9.92
C GLY A 139 6.74 7.98 -10.31
N VAL A 140 6.99 8.87 -9.33
CA VAL A 140 7.05 10.32 -9.54
C VAL A 140 8.15 10.73 -10.52
N PHE A 141 9.22 9.94 -10.69
CA PHE A 141 10.29 10.27 -11.62
C PHE A 141 9.82 10.35 -13.08
N LEU A 142 8.75 9.62 -13.45
CA LEU A 142 8.13 9.67 -14.78
C LEU A 142 7.35 10.98 -14.99
N MET A 143 6.97 11.69 -13.93
CA MET A 143 6.03 12.81 -13.97
C MET A 143 6.69 14.20 -14.02
N LYS A 144 8.02 14.27 -14.22
CA LYS A 144 8.79 15.53 -14.15
C LYS A 144 8.35 16.61 -15.15
N ALA A 145 7.82 16.22 -16.30
CA ALA A 145 7.41 17.13 -17.38
C ALA A 145 5.89 17.32 -17.48
N LEU A 146 5.13 16.92 -16.46
CA LEU A 146 3.67 16.96 -16.50
C LEU A 146 3.13 18.40 -16.50
N SER A 147 2.11 18.63 -17.32
CA SER A 147 1.37 19.90 -17.39
C SER A 147 -0.13 19.59 -17.43
N PRO A 148 -0.97 20.24 -16.60
CA PRO A 148 -0.62 21.25 -15.59
C PRO A 148 0.25 20.67 -14.45
N GLN A 149 1.03 21.55 -13.81
CA GLN A 149 1.91 21.12 -12.71
C GLN A 149 1.08 20.74 -11.47
N PRO A 150 1.51 19.70 -10.73
CA PRO A 150 0.92 19.34 -9.45
C PRO A 150 1.18 20.43 -8.39
N GLN A 151 0.47 20.36 -7.27
CA GLN A 151 0.69 21.23 -6.11
C GLN A 151 2.14 21.14 -5.58
N GLY A 152 2.72 19.95 -5.62
CA GLY A 152 4.08 19.68 -5.17
C GLY A 152 4.46 18.21 -5.29
N VAL A 153 5.73 17.91 -5.03
CA VAL A 153 6.27 16.55 -4.94
C VAL A 153 6.77 16.31 -3.53
N ILE A 154 6.36 15.19 -2.93
CA ILE A 154 6.70 14.81 -1.57
C ILE A 154 7.63 13.60 -1.64
N ASP A 155 8.79 13.69 -0.96
CA ASP A 155 9.80 12.63 -0.94
C ASP A 155 9.38 11.47 -0.03
N ILE A 156 8.41 10.68 -0.49
CA ILE A 156 8.02 9.40 0.07
C ILE A 156 8.02 8.39 -1.07
N THR A 157 8.99 7.48 -1.06
CA THR A 157 9.20 6.53 -2.16
C THR A 157 8.81 5.09 -1.81
N SER A 158 8.52 4.81 -0.53
CA SER A 158 8.15 3.46 -0.08
C SER A 158 7.13 3.50 1.05
N PRO A 159 6.27 2.47 1.17
CA PRO A 159 5.35 2.33 2.29
C PRO A 159 6.13 2.04 3.59
N ASP A 160 5.78 2.70 4.68
CA ASP A 160 6.37 2.45 5.99
C ASP A 160 5.47 1.60 6.90
N VAL A 161 6.11 0.86 7.81
CA VAL A 161 5.40 -0.07 8.71
C VAL A 161 4.58 0.66 9.77
N HIS A 162 4.91 1.90 10.14
CA HIS A 162 4.19 2.63 11.18
C HIS A 162 2.81 3.06 10.67
N ASN A 163 2.76 3.66 9.48
CA ASN A 163 1.51 4.02 8.83
C ASN A 163 0.69 2.78 8.46
N LEU A 164 1.32 1.67 8.03
CA LEU A 164 0.61 0.41 7.83
C LEU A 164 -0.12 -0.03 9.10
N LEU A 165 0.58 -0.10 10.23
CA LEU A 165 0.00 -0.55 11.51
C LEU A 165 -1.12 0.37 11.97
N GLN A 166 -0.93 1.69 11.89
CA GLN A 166 -1.95 2.63 12.34
C GLN A 166 -3.19 2.65 11.43
N ILE A 167 -3.04 2.41 10.11
CA ILE A 167 -4.19 2.20 9.21
C ILE A 167 -4.88 0.88 9.58
N ALA A 168 -4.10 -0.18 9.79
CA ALA A 168 -4.64 -1.50 10.10
C ALA A 168 -5.43 -1.52 11.43
N GLU A 169 -4.95 -0.82 12.46
CA GLU A 169 -5.66 -0.65 13.73
C GLU A 169 -7.03 0.01 13.53
N ALA A 170 -7.09 1.04 12.68
CA ALA A 170 -8.33 1.73 12.36
C ALA A 170 -9.30 0.82 11.58
N MET A 171 -8.79 0.09 10.58
CA MET A 171 -9.56 -0.88 9.81
C MET A 171 -10.10 -2.01 10.71
N LEU A 172 -9.27 -2.52 11.63
CA LEU A 172 -9.68 -3.53 12.61
C LEU A 172 -10.82 -3.02 13.49
N ALA A 173 -10.70 -1.80 14.01
CA ALA A 173 -11.74 -1.17 14.82
C ALA A 173 -13.06 -0.95 14.04
N ALA A 174 -12.96 -0.72 12.73
CA ALA A 174 -14.11 -0.62 11.83
C ALA A 174 -14.68 -1.98 11.37
N GLY A 175 -14.03 -3.10 11.71
CA GLY A 175 -14.41 -4.43 11.24
C GLY A 175 -14.06 -4.69 9.77
N GLU A 176 -13.18 -3.88 9.17
CA GLU A 176 -12.68 -4.02 7.81
C GLU A 176 -11.58 -5.09 7.74
N VAL A 177 -12.01 -6.34 7.87
CA VAL A 177 -11.15 -7.52 7.86
C VAL A 177 -11.63 -8.54 6.83
N VAL A 178 -10.74 -9.43 6.42
CA VAL A 178 -11.04 -10.58 5.57
C VAL A 178 -10.61 -11.88 6.23
N SER A 179 -11.14 -13.01 5.78
CA SER A 179 -10.65 -14.32 6.21
C SER A 179 -9.24 -14.59 5.69
N ALA A 180 -8.55 -15.57 6.29
CA ALA A 180 -7.25 -16.01 5.82
C ALA A 180 -7.24 -16.39 4.34
N LEU A 181 -8.29 -17.00 3.80
CA LEU A 181 -8.34 -17.44 2.40
C LEU A 181 -8.68 -16.32 1.41
N GLU A 182 -9.34 -15.26 1.88
CA GLU A 182 -9.70 -14.09 1.07
C GLU A 182 -8.55 -13.07 0.98
N ALA A 183 -7.53 -13.19 1.82
CA ALA A 183 -6.34 -12.36 1.73
C ALA A 183 -5.64 -12.59 0.39
N ALA A 184 -5.68 -11.58 -0.49
CA ALA A 184 -5.15 -11.65 -1.84
C ALA A 184 -4.45 -10.34 -2.23
N PRO A 185 -3.52 -10.37 -3.19
CA PRO A 185 -2.94 -9.15 -3.74
C PRO A 185 -3.99 -8.25 -4.38
N LEU A 186 -3.78 -6.94 -4.32
CA LEU A 186 -4.58 -5.97 -5.05
C LEU A 186 -4.20 -6.02 -6.54
N TYR A 187 -5.15 -6.41 -7.40
CA TYR A 187 -4.99 -6.35 -8.85
C TYR A 187 -5.43 -4.97 -9.34
N VAL A 188 -4.47 -4.17 -9.80
CA VAL A 188 -4.74 -2.84 -10.35
C VAL A 188 -5.29 -2.97 -11.77
N ARG A 189 -6.34 -2.20 -12.06
CA ARG A 189 -7.04 -2.27 -13.35
C ARG A 189 -6.26 -1.55 -14.44
N GLU A 190 -6.22 -2.12 -15.64
CA GLU A 190 -5.72 -1.40 -16.81
C GLU A 190 -6.71 -0.28 -17.22
N THR A 191 -6.17 0.89 -17.50
CA THR A 191 -6.95 1.97 -18.10
C THR A 191 -7.24 1.61 -19.55
N VAL A 192 -8.51 1.34 -19.87
CA VAL A 192 -8.93 1.00 -21.24
C VAL A 192 -8.90 2.29 -22.06
N ALA A 193 -7.74 2.65 -22.61
CA ALA A 193 -7.68 3.61 -23.70
C ALA A 193 -8.41 2.99 -24.90
N GLN A 194 -9.53 3.60 -25.33
CA GLN A 194 -10.13 3.23 -26.61
C GLN A 194 -9.06 3.40 -27.69
N LYS A 195 -8.56 2.29 -28.24
CA LYS A 195 -7.83 2.33 -29.51
C LYS A 195 -8.82 2.81 -30.56
N SER A 196 -8.74 4.08 -30.93
CA SER A 196 -9.20 4.55 -32.23
C SER A 196 -8.47 3.70 -33.26
N ARG A 197 -9.17 2.73 -33.86
CA ARG A 197 -8.71 2.00 -35.03
C ARG A 197 -8.51 3.04 -36.14
N SER A 198 -7.25 3.26 -36.52
CA SER A 198 -6.89 3.77 -37.85
C SER A 198 -6.95 2.63 -38.85
#